data_AF-A0A2D4I3J8-F1
#
_entry.id   AF-A0A2D4I3J8-F1
#
_cell.length_a   1.000
_cell.length_b   1.000
_cell.length_c   1.000
_cell.angle_alpha   90.00
_cell.angle_beta   90.00
_cell.angle_gamma   90.00
#
_symmetry.space_group_name_H-M   'P 1'
#
loop_
_entity.id
_entity.type
_entity.pdbx_description
1 polymer ?
#
loop_
_entity_poly.entity_id
_entity_poly.type
_entity_poly.pdbx_seq_one_letter_code
_entity_poly.pdbx_strand_id
1 'polypeptide(L)'
;HIAFACSSLHYCDGDILDAIAATVPSKAAACRTKDIAKLLWSFGTLNYQPPNGEEFYASLLEQLESRLFEYNKFPEHLITSLIGLAFVERFPYDLLDYTLSPEFIELSSGCKHDLWKDFFTLDGTVGIECPGYTGSRLSGQSKQEMAEKMRNYFLKQEFNAAWSLLEDVLGGPQFVKLHAVLPHIRSVDLEIRLDANRKPLPFNPEGAAGGRLELKKNGTLLTDNMIQRLLKGKPLSPPGQSEKDQCIQ
;
A
#
# COMPACT_ATOMS: atom_id res chain seq x y z
N HIS A 1 -11.59 -16.92 -0.43
CA HIS A 1 -10.23 -17.32 0.02
C HIS A 1 -9.23 -17.36 -1.12
N ILE A 2 -9.53 -18.00 -2.26
CA ILE A 2 -8.62 -18.08 -3.42
C ILE A 2 -8.23 -16.68 -3.93
N ALA A 3 -9.21 -15.82 -4.27
CA ALA A 3 -8.94 -14.44 -4.71
C ALA A 3 -8.03 -13.66 -3.73
N PHE A 4 -8.30 -13.80 -2.43
CA PHE A 4 -7.50 -13.14 -1.39
C PHE A 4 -6.06 -13.67 -1.35
N ALA A 5 -5.85 -14.96 -1.54
CA ALA A 5 -4.51 -15.53 -1.65
C ALA A 5 -3.78 -15.04 -2.91
N CYS A 6 -4.45 -15.00 -4.06
CA CYS A 6 -3.92 -14.44 -5.30
C CYS A 6 -3.42 -13.00 -5.10
N SER A 7 -4.28 -12.13 -4.55
CA SER A 7 -3.90 -10.73 -4.30
C SER A 7 -2.77 -10.57 -3.28
N SER A 8 -2.76 -11.38 -2.22
CA SER A 8 -1.73 -11.34 -1.18
C SER A 8 -0.36 -11.81 -1.68
N LEU A 9 -0.34 -12.66 -2.71
CA LEU A 9 0.88 -13.16 -3.35
C LEU A 9 1.25 -12.40 -4.63
N HIS A 10 0.48 -11.36 -4.99
CA HIS A 10 0.59 -10.67 -6.27
C HIS A 10 0.57 -11.64 -7.49
N TYR A 11 -0.23 -12.70 -7.38
CA TYR A 11 -0.39 -13.72 -8.41
C TYR A 11 -1.67 -13.44 -9.22
N CYS A 12 -1.51 -12.99 -10.46
CA CYS A 12 -2.60 -12.68 -11.38
C CYS A 12 -2.71 -13.75 -12.46
N ASP A 13 -3.72 -14.60 -12.34
CA ASP A 13 -4.00 -15.71 -13.25
C ASP A 13 -5.45 -15.57 -13.75
N GLY A 14 -5.58 -15.31 -15.06
CA GLY A 14 -6.87 -14.97 -15.66
C GLY A 14 -7.89 -16.10 -15.52
N ASP A 15 -7.50 -17.34 -15.77
CA ASP A 15 -8.41 -18.49 -15.71
C ASP A 15 -8.98 -18.67 -14.29
N ILE A 16 -8.15 -18.51 -13.26
CA ILE A 16 -8.58 -18.58 -11.86
C ILE A 16 -9.52 -17.42 -11.52
N LEU A 17 -9.15 -16.19 -11.90
CA LEU A 17 -9.93 -14.98 -11.56
C LEU A 17 -11.27 -14.96 -12.30
N ASP A 18 -11.30 -15.40 -13.55
CA ASP A 18 -12.52 -15.53 -14.36
C ASP A 18 -13.46 -16.60 -13.80
N ALA A 19 -12.92 -17.75 -13.39
CA ALA A 19 -13.73 -18.79 -12.75
C ALA A 19 -14.35 -18.30 -11.43
N ILE A 20 -13.61 -17.50 -10.65
CA ILE A 20 -14.14 -16.87 -9.44
C ILE A 20 -15.23 -15.86 -9.81
N ALA A 21 -14.97 -14.96 -10.75
CA ALA A 21 -15.88 -13.91 -11.15
C ALA A 21 -17.19 -14.46 -11.74
N ALA A 22 -17.12 -15.54 -12.52
CA ALA A 22 -18.29 -16.24 -13.05
C ALA A 22 -19.14 -16.91 -11.97
N THR A 23 -18.53 -17.37 -10.87
CA THR A 23 -19.23 -18.09 -9.80
C THR A 23 -19.91 -17.16 -8.80
N VAL A 24 -19.30 -15.99 -8.54
CA VAL A 24 -19.69 -15.08 -7.45
C VAL A 24 -21.12 -14.55 -7.55
N PRO A 25 -21.67 -14.13 -8.72
CA PRO A 25 -23.02 -13.59 -8.82
C PRO A 25 -24.08 -14.50 -8.19
N SER A 26 -24.04 -15.80 -8.50
CA SER A 26 -24.97 -16.80 -7.95
C SER A 26 -24.85 -17.04 -6.43
N LYS A 27 -23.75 -16.58 -5.81
CA LYS A 27 -23.42 -16.82 -4.40
C LYS A 27 -23.34 -15.54 -3.57
N ALA A 28 -23.41 -14.37 -4.20
CA ALA A 28 -23.20 -13.07 -3.55
C ALA A 28 -24.09 -12.90 -2.31
N ALA A 29 -25.37 -13.26 -2.41
CA ALA A 29 -26.32 -13.20 -1.30
C ALA A 29 -25.93 -14.06 -0.08
N ALA A 30 -25.17 -15.15 -0.28
CA ALA A 30 -24.70 -16.00 0.82
C ALA A 30 -23.33 -15.55 1.37
N CYS A 31 -22.61 -14.65 0.69
CA CYS A 31 -21.34 -14.13 1.17
C CYS A 31 -21.54 -13.23 2.40
N ARG A 32 -20.62 -13.27 3.36
CA ARG A 32 -20.60 -12.29 4.46
C ARG A 32 -19.96 -11.00 3.97
N THR A 33 -20.24 -9.87 4.63
CA THR A 33 -19.64 -8.56 4.30
C THR A 33 -18.10 -8.59 4.24
N LYS A 34 -17.46 -9.35 5.11
CA LYS A 34 -16.01 -9.59 5.07
C LYS A 34 -15.52 -10.31 3.80
N ASP A 35 -16.30 -11.27 3.30
CA ASP A 35 -15.93 -12.04 2.12
C ASP A 35 -16.07 -11.18 0.87
N ILE A 36 -17.10 -10.33 0.81
CA ILE A 36 -17.30 -9.31 -0.23
C ILE A 36 -16.13 -8.33 -0.24
N ALA A 37 -15.77 -7.77 0.92
CA ALA A 37 -14.63 -6.85 1.05
C ALA A 37 -13.33 -7.48 0.52
N LYS A 38 -13.08 -8.75 0.84
CA LYS A 38 -11.91 -9.46 0.32
C LYS A 38 -11.96 -9.68 -1.18
N LEU A 39 -13.12 -9.99 -1.75
CA LEU A 39 -13.27 -10.15 -3.21
C LEU A 39 -12.94 -8.82 -3.92
N LEU A 40 -13.62 -7.74 -3.53
CA LEU A 40 -13.42 -6.41 -4.11
C LEU A 40 -11.98 -5.92 -3.95
N TRP A 41 -11.40 -6.08 -2.76
CA TRP A 41 -9.99 -5.79 -2.52
C TRP A 41 -9.07 -6.60 -3.44
N SER A 42 -9.34 -7.89 -3.62
CA SER A 42 -8.47 -8.76 -4.40
C SER A 42 -8.44 -8.36 -5.88
N PHE A 43 -9.62 -8.15 -6.47
CA PHE A 43 -9.72 -7.72 -7.87
C PHE A 43 -9.16 -6.30 -8.06
N GLY A 44 -9.43 -5.41 -7.10
CA GLY A 44 -8.88 -4.05 -7.06
C GLY A 44 -7.36 -4.02 -7.04
N THR A 45 -6.75 -4.71 -6.08
CA THR A 45 -5.28 -4.70 -5.92
C THR A 45 -4.52 -5.45 -7.02
N LEU A 46 -5.16 -6.42 -7.66
CA LEU A 46 -4.61 -7.07 -8.86
C LEU A 46 -4.87 -6.25 -10.13
N ASN A 47 -5.66 -5.17 -10.05
CA ASN A 47 -6.12 -4.37 -11.17
C ASN A 47 -6.67 -5.24 -12.32
N TYR A 48 -7.50 -6.23 -11.97
CA TYR A 48 -8.01 -7.24 -12.90
C TYR A 48 -9.49 -7.03 -13.19
N GLN A 49 -9.85 -7.00 -14.47
CA GLN A 49 -11.23 -6.89 -14.95
C GLN A 49 -11.65 -8.21 -15.61
N PRO A 50 -12.55 -8.99 -14.99
CA PRO A 50 -13.02 -10.25 -15.58
C PRO A 50 -14.00 -9.99 -16.75
N PRO A 51 -14.17 -10.93 -17.70
CA PRO A 51 -15.11 -10.80 -18.82
C PRO A 51 -16.56 -10.53 -18.40
N ASN A 52 -16.99 -11.06 -17.25
CA ASN A 52 -18.32 -10.80 -16.68
C ASN A 52 -18.32 -9.69 -15.61
N GLY A 53 -17.38 -8.74 -15.70
CA GLY A 53 -17.15 -7.69 -14.70
C GLY A 53 -18.40 -6.94 -14.27
N GLU A 54 -19.26 -6.51 -15.19
CA GLU A 54 -20.49 -5.78 -14.83
C GLU A 54 -21.40 -6.60 -13.90
N GLU A 55 -21.68 -7.86 -14.23
CA GLU A 55 -22.50 -8.74 -13.39
C GLU A 55 -21.82 -9.03 -12.05
N PHE A 56 -20.51 -9.30 -12.09
CA PHE A 56 -19.71 -9.55 -10.90
C PHE A 56 -19.78 -8.39 -9.91
N TYR A 57 -19.46 -7.17 -10.35
CA TYR A 57 -19.45 -5.99 -9.47
C TYR A 57 -20.86 -5.57 -9.07
N ALA A 58 -21.84 -5.63 -9.98
CA ALA A 58 -23.24 -5.32 -9.65
C ALA A 58 -23.76 -6.24 -8.53
N SER A 59 -23.50 -7.55 -8.63
CA SER A 59 -23.93 -8.51 -7.61
C SER A 59 -23.33 -8.23 -6.24
N LEU A 60 -22.06 -7.77 -6.18
CA LEU A 60 -21.40 -7.42 -4.92
C LEU A 60 -21.88 -6.08 -4.37
N LEU A 61 -22.09 -5.09 -5.25
CA LEU A 61 -22.58 -3.76 -4.87
C LEU A 61 -23.99 -3.83 -4.26
N GLU A 62 -24.89 -4.61 -4.86
CA GLU A 62 -26.23 -4.87 -4.31
C GLU A 62 -26.16 -5.42 -2.87
N GLN A 63 -25.18 -6.30 -2.59
CA GLN A 63 -24.97 -6.83 -1.25
C GLN A 63 -24.35 -5.81 -0.28
N LEU A 64 -23.57 -4.85 -0.77
CA LEU A 64 -23.06 -3.76 0.07
C LEU A 64 -24.20 -2.85 0.52
N GLU A 65 -25.08 -2.46 -0.41
CA GLU A 65 -26.20 -1.54 -0.18
C GLU A 65 -27.30 -2.16 0.69
N SER A 66 -27.67 -3.43 0.45
CA SER A 66 -28.72 -4.10 1.22
C SER A 66 -28.34 -4.38 2.69
N ARG A 67 -27.07 -4.20 3.06
CA ARG A 67 -26.52 -4.58 4.38
C ARG A 67 -25.88 -3.43 5.13
N LEU A 68 -26.26 -2.19 4.84
CA LEU A 68 -25.73 -1.00 5.50
C LEU A 68 -25.72 -1.11 7.03
N PHE A 69 -26.76 -1.74 7.61
CA PHE A 69 -26.88 -1.94 9.05
C PHE A 69 -25.74 -2.79 9.68
N GLU A 70 -25.09 -3.67 8.92
CA GLU A 70 -23.97 -4.50 9.40
C GLU A 70 -22.71 -3.67 9.68
N TYR A 71 -22.54 -2.53 8.99
CA TYR A 71 -21.33 -1.71 9.10
C TYR A 71 -21.27 -0.88 10.38
N ASN A 72 -22.38 -0.80 11.13
CA ASN A 72 -22.36 -0.35 12.53
C ASN A 72 -21.43 -1.21 13.41
N LYS A 73 -21.28 -2.49 13.04
CA LYS A 73 -20.43 -3.46 13.76
C LYS A 73 -19.11 -3.73 13.04
N PHE A 74 -19.11 -3.68 11.71
CA PHE A 74 -17.95 -3.99 10.89
C PHE A 74 -17.65 -2.91 9.84
N PRO A 75 -17.39 -1.65 10.25
CA PRO A 75 -17.18 -0.54 9.33
C PRO A 75 -15.98 -0.77 8.39
N GLU A 76 -14.99 -1.56 8.82
CA GLU A 76 -13.81 -1.91 8.04
C GLU A 76 -14.14 -2.65 6.74
N HIS A 77 -15.24 -3.42 6.73
CA HIS A 77 -15.64 -4.17 5.54
C HIS A 77 -16.11 -3.23 4.42
N LEU A 78 -16.88 -2.19 4.76
CA LEU A 78 -17.40 -1.25 3.77
C LEU A 78 -16.28 -0.42 3.16
N ILE A 79 -15.43 0.19 3.98
CA ILE A 79 -14.37 1.06 3.47
C ILE A 79 -13.33 0.28 2.65
N THR A 80 -12.99 -0.96 3.06
CA THR A 80 -12.13 -1.84 2.28
C THR A 80 -12.75 -2.17 0.91
N SER A 81 -14.06 -2.41 0.88
CA SER A 81 -14.81 -2.68 -0.34
C SER A 81 -14.75 -1.49 -1.30
N LEU A 82 -14.96 -0.27 -0.78
CA LEU A 82 -14.94 0.96 -1.56
C LEU A 82 -13.57 1.30 -2.12
N ILE A 83 -12.49 1.05 -1.36
CA ILE A 83 -11.12 1.18 -1.89
C ILE A 83 -10.88 0.16 -3.01
N GLY A 84 -11.31 -1.09 -2.81
CA GLY A 84 -11.22 -2.12 -3.84
C GLY A 84 -11.94 -1.75 -5.13
N LEU A 85 -13.15 -1.17 -5.01
CA LEU A 85 -13.92 -0.64 -6.14
C LEU A 85 -13.26 0.56 -6.80
N ALA A 86 -12.69 1.48 -6.01
CA ALA A 86 -11.98 2.65 -6.55
C ALA A 86 -10.76 2.25 -7.41
N PHE A 87 -10.04 1.19 -7.05
CA PHE A 87 -8.93 0.66 -7.86
C PHE A 87 -9.35 0.08 -9.21
N VAL A 88 -10.63 -0.23 -9.38
CA VAL A 88 -11.22 -0.68 -10.66
C VAL A 88 -12.14 0.38 -11.25
N GLU A 89 -11.93 1.65 -10.88
CA GLU A 89 -12.62 2.82 -11.39
C GLU A 89 -14.15 2.81 -11.17
N ARG A 90 -14.60 2.15 -10.10
CA ARG A 90 -16.02 2.10 -9.72
C ARG A 90 -16.29 2.92 -8.47
N PHE A 91 -17.16 3.91 -8.58
CA PHE A 91 -17.43 4.88 -7.51
C PHE A 91 -18.93 4.95 -7.20
N PRO A 92 -19.46 4.09 -6.31
CA PRO A 92 -20.86 4.16 -5.89
C PRO A 92 -21.07 5.37 -4.96
N TYR A 93 -21.51 6.50 -5.53
CA TYR A 93 -21.55 7.79 -4.84
C TYR A 93 -22.35 7.78 -3.52
N ASP A 94 -23.47 7.07 -3.46
CA ASP A 94 -24.28 7.00 -2.23
C ASP A 94 -23.53 6.29 -1.10
N LEU A 95 -22.78 5.22 -1.41
CA LEU A 95 -21.95 4.53 -0.43
C LEU A 95 -20.71 5.35 -0.04
N LEU A 96 -20.14 6.12 -0.98
CA LEU A 96 -19.05 7.05 -0.69
C LEU A 96 -19.52 8.16 0.26
N ASP A 97 -20.69 8.73 0.01
CA ASP A 97 -21.28 9.78 0.84
C ASP A 97 -21.54 9.27 2.25
N TYR A 98 -22.18 8.09 2.35
CA TYR A 98 -22.40 7.43 3.63
C TYR A 98 -21.09 7.14 4.38
N THR A 99 -20.09 6.56 3.70
CA THR A 99 -18.83 6.15 4.34
C THR A 99 -17.97 7.34 4.75
N LEU A 100 -17.90 8.39 3.93
CA LEU A 100 -17.10 9.58 4.20
C LEU A 100 -17.83 10.62 5.08
N SER A 101 -19.05 10.32 5.51
CA SER A 101 -19.80 11.16 6.44
C SER A 101 -19.08 11.29 7.80
N PRO A 102 -19.17 12.44 8.48
CA PRO A 102 -18.64 12.61 9.83
C PRO A 102 -19.14 11.54 10.81
N GLU A 103 -20.42 11.15 10.70
CA GLU A 103 -21.08 10.17 11.54
C GLU A 103 -20.46 8.78 11.37
N PHE A 104 -20.20 8.36 10.13
CA PHE A 104 -19.58 7.05 9.87
C PHE A 104 -18.11 7.03 10.29
N ILE A 105 -17.37 8.14 10.10
CA ILE A 105 -15.98 8.26 10.56
C ILE A 105 -15.93 8.16 12.09
N GLU A 106 -16.82 8.86 12.80
CA GLU A 106 -16.90 8.78 14.27
C GLU A 106 -17.26 7.37 14.73
N LEU A 107 -18.27 6.74 14.13
CA LEU A 107 -18.64 5.34 14.37
C LEU A 107 -17.43 4.40 14.22
N SER A 108 -16.65 4.61 13.16
CA SER A 108 -15.50 3.76 12.84
C SER A 108 -14.33 3.89 13.81
N SER A 109 -14.25 4.99 14.57
CA SER A 109 -13.18 5.22 15.57
C SER A 109 -13.18 4.21 16.71
N GLY A 110 -14.34 3.61 17.00
CA GLY A 110 -14.50 2.52 17.96
C GLY A 110 -14.17 1.12 17.43
N CYS A 111 -13.81 0.99 16.14
CA CYS A 111 -13.44 -0.29 15.55
C CYS A 111 -12.10 -0.79 16.13
N LYS A 112 -11.94 -2.12 16.18
CA LYS A 112 -10.68 -2.77 16.57
C LYS A 112 -9.52 -2.39 15.64
N HIS A 113 -9.83 -2.07 14.38
CA HIS A 113 -8.84 -1.74 13.35
C HIS A 113 -8.77 -0.22 13.18
N ASP A 114 -7.55 0.29 13.08
CA ASP A 114 -7.30 1.71 12.87
C ASP A 114 -7.46 2.07 11.38
N LEU A 115 -8.60 2.68 11.05
CA LEU A 115 -9.04 2.91 9.67
C LEU A 115 -8.64 4.26 9.07
N TRP A 116 -7.88 5.12 9.78
CA TRP A 116 -7.54 6.45 9.24
C TRP A 116 -6.83 6.36 7.89
N LYS A 117 -6.03 5.31 7.64
CA LYS A 117 -5.37 5.09 6.34
C LYS A 117 -6.39 4.80 5.25
N ASP A 118 -7.43 4.05 5.58
CA ASP A 118 -8.52 3.69 4.67
C ASP A 118 -9.32 4.92 4.30
N PHE A 119 -9.69 5.75 5.27
CA PHE A 119 -10.35 7.03 5.01
C PHE A 119 -9.49 7.98 4.19
N PHE A 120 -8.22 8.12 4.55
CA PHE A 120 -7.33 9.04 3.84
C PHE A 120 -7.09 8.61 2.39
N THR A 121 -6.84 7.31 2.16
CA THR A 121 -6.71 6.73 0.82
C THR A 121 -7.99 6.93 0.01
N LEU A 122 -9.15 6.59 0.57
CA LEU A 122 -10.43 6.70 -0.15
C LEU A 122 -10.78 8.15 -0.49
N ASP A 123 -10.70 9.07 0.48
CA ASP A 123 -10.98 10.49 0.25
C ASP A 123 -10.05 11.11 -0.79
N GLY A 124 -8.75 10.79 -0.72
CA GLY A 124 -7.77 11.27 -1.69
C GLY A 124 -8.05 10.77 -3.10
N THR A 125 -8.39 9.48 -3.22
CA THR A 125 -8.74 8.85 -4.51
C THR A 125 -9.99 9.49 -5.11
N VAL A 126 -11.07 9.61 -4.34
CA VAL A 126 -12.32 10.29 -4.78
C VAL A 126 -12.04 11.74 -5.19
N GLY A 127 -11.13 12.44 -4.49
CA GLY A 127 -10.75 13.81 -4.82
C GLY A 127 -10.07 13.99 -6.17
N ILE A 128 -9.44 12.95 -6.70
CA ILE A 128 -8.73 12.97 -7.98
C ILE A 128 -9.62 12.39 -9.07
N GLU A 129 -10.17 11.20 -8.84
CA GLU A 129 -10.87 10.42 -9.84
C GLU A 129 -12.32 10.88 -10.06
N CYS A 130 -12.91 11.59 -9.10
CA CYS A 130 -14.31 12.03 -9.17
C CYS A 130 -14.43 13.56 -9.06
N PRO A 131 -14.00 14.33 -10.09
CA PRO A 131 -14.03 15.80 -10.03
C PRO A 131 -15.43 16.40 -9.89
N GLY A 132 -16.47 15.66 -10.28
CA GLY A 132 -17.87 16.07 -10.14
C GLY A 132 -18.56 15.60 -8.86
N TYR A 133 -17.87 14.90 -7.95
CA TYR A 133 -18.46 14.39 -6.72
C TYR A 133 -18.70 15.51 -5.69
N THR A 134 -19.94 15.62 -5.22
CA THR A 134 -20.38 16.69 -4.29
C THR A 134 -20.81 16.18 -2.92
N GLY A 135 -20.63 14.88 -2.64
CA GLY A 135 -20.98 14.29 -1.35
C GLY A 135 -19.92 14.53 -0.27
N SER A 136 -20.03 13.77 0.81
CA SER A 136 -19.21 13.86 2.01
C SER A 136 -17.74 13.59 1.72
N ARG A 137 -16.87 14.35 2.38
CA ARG A 137 -15.41 14.33 2.25
C ARG A 137 -14.78 14.54 3.62
N LEU A 138 -13.54 14.12 3.80
CA LEU A 138 -12.79 14.41 5.01
C LEU A 138 -12.66 15.93 5.21
N SER A 139 -12.75 16.38 6.46
CA SER A 139 -12.51 17.78 6.80
C SER A 139 -11.06 18.18 6.48
N GLY A 140 -10.82 19.47 6.20
CA GLY A 140 -9.47 19.97 5.93
C GLY A 140 -8.48 19.65 7.06
N GLN A 141 -8.93 19.75 8.32
CA GLN A 141 -8.15 19.39 9.49
C GLN A 141 -7.81 17.90 9.51
N SER A 142 -8.81 17.02 9.33
CA SER A 142 -8.59 15.57 9.32
C SER A 142 -7.63 15.15 8.19
N LYS A 143 -7.72 15.77 7.01
CA LYS A 143 -6.78 15.51 5.91
C LYS A 143 -5.34 15.88 6.27
N GLN A 144 -5.14 17.02 6.91
CA GLN A 144 -3.80 17.46 7.36
C GLN A 144 -3.24 16.50 8.42
N GLU A 145 -4.01 16.18 9.44
CA GLU A 145 -3.61 15.25 10.50
C GLU A 145 -3.27 13.85 9.95
N MET A 146 -4.11 13.32 9.04
CA MET A 146 -3.87 12.02 8.42
C MET A 146 -2.67 12.05 7.46
N ALA A 147 -2.43 13.15 6.74
CA ALA A 147 -1.24 13.31 5.90
C ALA A 147 0.05 13.29 6.74
N GLU A 148 0.07 13.97 7.88
CA GLU A 148 1.20 13.92 8.82
C GLU A 148 1.42 12.52 9.39
N LYS A 149 0.35 11.85 9.80
CA LYS A 149 0.41 10.44 10.24
C LYS A 149 0.96 9.52 9.14
N MET A 150 0.53 9.72 7.89
CA MET A 150 1.00 8.95 6.74
C MET A 150 2.50 9.14 6.50
N ARG A 151 2.98 10.38 6.56
CA ARG A 151 4.41 10.70 6.47
C ARG A 151 5.23 9.98 7.53
N ASN A 152 4.76 9.97 8.78
CA ASN A 152 5.44 9.29 9.88
C ASN A 152 5.39 7.75 9.75
N TYR A 153 4.29 7.21 9.23
CA TYR A 153 4.14 5.77 9.00
C TYR A 153 5.18 5.21 8.02
N PHE A 154 5.59 5.99 7.02
CA PHE A 154 6.60 5.56 6.05
C PHE A 154 8.03 5.55 6.59
N LEU A 155 8.30 6.30 7.66
CA LEU A 155 9.62 6.37 8.30
C LEU A 155 9.85 5.23 9.31
N LYS A 156 9.24 4.06 9.08
CA LYS A 156 9.43 2.84 9.89
C LYS A 156 10.86 2.29 9.77
N GLN A 157 11.26 1.46 10.74
CA GLN A 157 12.64 0.98 10.87
C GLN A 157 13.17 0.26 9.62
N GLU A 158 12.35 -0.55 8.96
CA GLU A 158 12.75 -1.31 7.78
C GLU A 158 13.05 -0.38 6.60
N PHE A 159 12.25 0.69 6.47
CA PHE A 159 12.48 1.73 5.48
C PHE A 159 13.75 2.52 5.78
N ASN A 160 13.96 2.88 7.05
CA ASN A 160 15.17 3.59 7.48
C ASN A 160 16.45 2.80 7.18
N ALA A 161 16.42 1.47 7.31
CA ALA A 161 17.58 0.64 6.97
C ALA A 161 17.94 0.70 5.48
N ALA A 162 16.94 0.61 4.59
CA ALA A 162 17.15 0.74 3.15
C ALA A 162 17.57 2.17 2.77
N TRP A 163 16.93 3.17 3.36
CA TRP A 163 17.25 4.59 3.19
C TRP A 163 18.71 4.88 3.57
N SER A 164 19.12 4.57 4.81
CA SER A 164 20.48 4.82 5.29
C SER A 164 21.54 4.05 4.48
N LEU A 165 21.26 2.81 4.06
CA LEU A 165 22.17 2.06 3.19
C LEU A 165 22.38 2.78 1.85
N LEU A 166 21.33 3.36 1.27
CA LEU A 166 21.44 4.12 0.02
C LEU A 166 22.22 5.42 0.22
N GLU A 167 22.00 6.15 1.32
CA GLU A 167 22.78 7.35 1.65
C GLU A 167 24.28 7.04 1.75
N ASP A 168 24.63 5.95 2.44
CA ASP A 168 26.02 5.51 2.60
C ASP A 168 26.66 5.11 1.26
N VAL A 169 25.95 4.31 0.45
CA VAL A 169 26.45 3.81 -0.84
C VAL A 169 26.62 4.94 -1.86
N LEU A 170 25.71 5.92 -1.86
CA LEU A 170 25.74 7.04 -2.81
C LEU A 170 26.63 8.20 -2.35
N GLY A 171 27.12 8.18 -1.11
CA GLY A 171 28.03 9.19 -0.57
C GLY A 171 27.31 10.43 -0.02
N GLY A 172 26.06 10.29 0.43
CA GLY A 172 25.36 11.28 1.23
C GLY A 172 23.85 11.38 0.99
N PRO A 173 23.11 12.02 1.91
CA PRO A 173 21.65 12.19 1.88
C PRO A 173 21.15 12.97 0.66
N GLN A 174 21.99 13.83 0.07
CA GLN A 174 21.62 14.65 -1.09
C GLN A 174 21.30 13.83 -2.35
N PHE A 175 21.64 12.54 -2.39
CA PHE A 175 21.51 11.66 -3.56
C PHE A 175 20.32 10.71 -3.50
N VAL A 176 19.56 10.71 -2.39
CA VAL A 176 18.35 9.91 -2.22
C VAL A 176 17.20 10.84 -1.89
N LYS A 177 16.05 10.66 -2.53
CA LYS A 177 14.83 11.40 -2.20
C LYS A 177 13.70 10.46 -1.86
N LEU A 178 13.05 10.73 -0.72
CA LEU A 178 11.82 10.07 -0.32
C LEU A 178 10.66 10.85 -0.88
N HIS A 179 9.79 10.21 -1.63
CA HIS A 179 8.53 10.83 -1.97
C HIS A 179 7.43 9.78 -2.14
N ALA A 180 6.20 10.20 -1.92
CA ALA A 180 5.04 9.50 -2.45
C ALA A 180 4.59 10.25 -3.71
N VAL A 181 4.09 9.53 -4.73
CA VAL A 181 3.45 10.17 -5.88
C VAL A 181 2.22 10.97 -5.44
N LEU A 182 1.46 10.42 -4.50
CA LEU A 182 0.30 11.06 -3.90
C LEU A 182 0.33 10.87 -2.38
N PRO A 183 -0.08 11.87 -1.58
CA PRO A 183 0.07 11.84 -0.12
C PRO A 183 -0.77 10.75 0.55
N HIS A 184 -1.86 10.32 -0.08
CA HIS A 184 -2.83 9.36 0.46
C HIS A 184 -2.63 7.92 -0.03
N ILE A 185 -1.64 7.69 -0.90
CA ILE A 185 -1.26 6.36 -1.36
C ILE A 185 -0.30 5.73 -0.35
N ARG A 186 -0.39 4.41 -0.17
CA ARG A 186 0.32 3.66 0.88
C ARG A 186 1.69 3.13 0.48
N SER A 187 2.26 3.69 -0.59
CA SER A 187 3.61 3.39 -1.06
C SER A 187 4.42 4.68 -1.12
N VAL A 188 5.69 4.56 -0.77
CA VAL A 188 6.69 5.60 -0.94
C VAL A 188 7.81 5.05 -1.78
N ASP A 189 8.37 5.93 -2.61
CA ASP A 189 9.46 5.63 -3.51
C ASP A 189 10.76 6.26 -3.00
N LEU A 190 11.83 5.50 -3.21
CA LEU A 190 13.21 5.95 -3.07
C LEU A 190 13.70 6.36 -4.46
N GLU A 191 13.74 7.66 -4.73
CA GLU A 191 14.24 8.19 -6.00
C GLU A 191 15.76 8.39 -5.90
N ILE A 192 16.48 7.93 -6.93
CA ILE A 192 17.91 8.18 -7.13
C ILE A 192 18.08 8.68 -8.56
N ARG A 193 18.90 9.72 -8.75
CA ARG A 193 19.23 10.27 -10.07
C ARG A 193 20.67 9.95 -10.41
N LEU A 194 20.89 9.40 -11.60
CA LEU A 194 22.22 9.06 -12.10
C LEU A 194 22.53 9.84 -13.38
N ASP A 195 23.78 10.24 -13.55
CA ASP A 195 24.28 10.80 -14.81
C ASP A 195 24.52 9.71 -15.87
N ALA A 196 24.94 10.10 -17.08
CA ALA A 196 25.26 9.18 -18.17
C ALA A 196 26.39 8.18 -17.82
N ASN A 197 27.21 8.49 -16.82
CA ASN A 197 28.31 7.65 -16.32
C ASN A 197 27.90 6.84 -15.07
N ARG A 198 26.61 6.80 -14.73
CA ARG A 198 26.05 6.13 -13.55
C ARG A 198 26.53 6.72 -12.21
N LYS A 199 26.92 7.99 -12.18
CA LYS A 199 27.25 8.70 -10.94
C LYS A 199 26.01 9.38 -10.36
N PRO A 200 25.83 9.36 -9.03
CA PRO A 200 24.68 9.98 -8.41
C PRO A 200 24.68 11.50 -8.56
N LEU A 201 23.51 12.06 -8.82
CA LEU A 201 23.24 13.48 -8.96
C LEU A 201 22.44 13.98 -7.75
N PRO A 202 22.83 15.12 -7.15
CA PRO A 202 22.14 15.61 -5.97
C PRO A 202 20.75 16.15 -6.34
N PHE A 203 19.76 15.92 -5.48
CA PHE A 203 18.41 16.46 -5.65
C PHE A 203 18.32 17.97 -5.44
N ASN A 204 19.27 18.56 -4.70
CA ASN A 204 19.35 19.99 -4.44
C ASN A 204 20.80 20.49 -4.65
N PRO A 205 21.09 21.28 -5.70
CA PRO A 205 22.44 21.76 -6.00
C PRO A 205 22.99 22.73 -4.93
N GLU A 206 22.13 23.47 -4.24
CA GLU A 206 22.52 24.49 -3.25
C GLU A 206 23.06 23.89 -1.95
N GLY A 207 22.75 22.62 -1.64
CA GLY A 207 23.32 21.88 -0.51
C GLY A 207 24.68 21.25 -0.80
N ALA A 208 25.11 21.20 -2.06
CA ALA A 208 26.36 20.57 -2.47
C ALA A 208 27.62 21.44 -2.18
N ALA A 209 27.42 22.70 -1.78
CA ALA A 209 28.49 23.61 -1.36
C ALA A 209 28.88 23.45 0.14
N GLY A 210 28.13 22.63 0.90
CA GLY A 210 28.51 22.24 2.26
C GLY A 210 29.71 21.31 2.21
N GLY A 211 30.85 21.81 2.70
CA GLY A 211 32.17 21.17 2.59
C GLY A 211 32.16 19.65 2.82
N ARG A 212 32.93 18.96 1.98
CA ARG A 212 33.28 17.55 2.07
C ARG A 212 33.59 17.19 3.53
N LEU A 213 32.64 16.56 4.22
CA LEU A 213 32.91 15.91 5.50
C LEU A 213 33.91 14.79 5.21
N GLU A 214 35.19 15.02 5.54
CA GLU A 214 36.17 13.95 5.56
C GLU A 214 35.75 12.93 6.63
N LEU A 215 35.09 11.87 6.15
CA LEU A 215 34.81 10.69 6.94
C LEU A 215 36.16 10.09 7.39
N LYS A 216 36.40 10.10 8.70
CA LYS A 216 37.44 9.27 9.31
C LYS A 216 37.17 7.82 8.92
N LYS A 217 38.11 7.23 8.17
CA LYS A 217 38.11 5.82 7.77
C LYS A 217 38.12 4.91 9.01
N ASN A 218 36.94 4.56 9.52
CA ASN A 218 36.74 3.40 10.37
C ASN A 218 35.57 2.60 9.78
N GLY A 219 35.83 1.93 8.67
CA GLY A 219 34.86 1.09 7.99
C GLY A 219 35.51 0.44 6.78
N THR A 220 35.41 -0.88 6.69
CA THR A 220 35.97 -1.71 5.60
C THR A 220 35.57 -1.17 4.23
N LEU A 221 36.57 -1.00 3.36
CA LEU A 221 36.40 -0.57 1.96
C LEU A 221 35.38 -1.47 1.24
N LEU A 222 34.33 -0.87 0.71
CA LEU A 222 33.41 -1.53 -0.21
C LEU A 222 34.20 -1.95 -1.45
N THR A 223 34.35 -3.26 -1.66
CA THR A 223 35.01 -3.82 -2.83
C THR A 223 33.98 -4.21 -3.89
N ASP A 224 34.38 -4.27 -5.16
CA ASP A 224 33.52 -4.72 -6.28
C ASP A 224 32.88 -6.10 -6.03
N ASN A 225 33.51 -6.91 -5.19
CA ASN A 225 33.00 -8.20 -4.72
C ASN A 225 31.72 -8.05 -3.87
N MET A 226 31.63 -7.03 -3.02
CA MET A 226 30.43 -6.78 -2.20
C MET A 226 29.24 -6.34 -3.07
N ILE A 227 29.48 -5.50 -4.07
CA ILE A 227 28.46 -5.08 -5.05
C ILE A 227 27.98 -6.29 -5.87
N GLN A 228 28.89 -7.17 -6.32
CA GLN A 228 28.48 -8.38 -7.04
C GLN A 228 27.67 -9.37 -6.19
N ARG A 229 27.93 -9.46 -4.88
CA ARG A 229 27.18 -10.35 -3.97
C ARG A 229 25.76 -9.88 -3.71
N LEU A 230 25.54 -8.56 -3.67
CA LEU A 230 24.20 -7.98 -3.58
C LEU A 230 23.39 -8.23 -4.86
N LEU A 231 24.04 -8.12 -6.02
CA LEU A 231 23.39 -8.30 -7.32
C LEU A 231 23.08 -9.76 -7.67
N LYS A 232 23.79 -10.74 -7.10
CA LYS A 232 23.62 -12.16 -7.45
C LYS A 232 22.62 -12.92 -6.58
N GLY A 233 22.19 -12.37 -5.44
CA GLY A 233 21.40 -13.10 -4.44
C GLY A 233 22.16 -14.31 -3.86
N LYS A 234 21.81 -14.76 -2.65
CA LYS A 234 22.38 -16.01 -2.12
C LYS A 234 21.63 -17.21 -2.72
N PRO A 235 22.32 -18.26 -3.22
CA PRO A 235 21.66 -19.53 -3.44
C PRO A 235 21.30 -20.14 -2.08
N LEU A 236 20.07 -20.64 -1.94
CA LEU A 236 19.68 -21.43 -0.76
C LEU A 236 20.44 -22.76 -0.76
N SER A 237 21.16 -23.03 0.32
CA SER A 237 21.68 -24.38 0.63
C SER A 237 20.78 -25.05 1.68
N PRO A 238 20.63 -26.39 1.65
CA PRO A 238 19.61 -27.10 2.42
C PRO A 238 19.99 -27.25 3.92
N PRO A 239 19.04 -27.64 4.78
CA PRO A 239 19.24 -27.62 6.23
C PRO A 239 19.99 -28.86 6.73
N GLY A 240 20.97 -28.62 7.59
CA GLY A 240 21.46 -29.59 8.57
C GLY A 240 22.98 -29.75 8.61
N GLN A 241 23.63 -29.27 9.68
CA GLN A 241 24.10 -30.12 10.79
C GLN A 241 24.92 -29.28 11.78
N SER A 242 24.40 -29.20 13.01
CA SER A 242 25.13 -29.31 14.28
C SER A 242 26.54 -28.72 14.38
N GLU A 243 26.73 -27.73 15.26
CA GLU A 243 27.80 -27.83 16.25
C GLU A 243 27.37 -27.25 17.60
N LYS A 244 27.60 -28.08 18.63
CA LYS A 244 27.29 -27.91 20.04
C LYS A 244 28.44 -27.21 20.76
N ASP A 245 28.06 -26.63 21.91
CA ASP A 245 28.85 -26.42 23.12
C ASP A 245 30.05 -25.47 23.04
N GLN A 246 29.93 -24.33 23.76
CA GLN A 246 30.79 -24.11 24.92
C GLN A 246 30.19 -23.07 25.90
N CYS A 247 30.23 -23.48 27.16
CA CYS A 247 29.78 -22.83 28.39
C CYS A 247 30.81 -21.82 28.91
N ILE A 248 30.46 -21.17 30.04
CA ILE A 248 31.27 -20.39 31.01
C ILE A 248 31.20 -18.87 30.75
N GLN A 249 30.74 -17.99 31.65
CA GLN A 249 30.37 -18.05 33.07
C GLN A 249 29.31 -16.96 33.33
#